data_AF-M0E987-F1
#
_entry.id   AF-M0E987-F1
#
_cell.length_a   1.000
_cell.length_b   1.000
_cell.length_c   1.000
_cell.angle_alpha   90.00
_cell.angle_beta   90.00
_cell.angle_gamma   90.00
#
_symmetry.space_group_name_H-M   'P 1'
#
loop_
_entity.id
_entity.type
_entity.pdbx_description
1 polymer ?
#
loop_
_entity_poly.entity_id
_entity_poly.type
_entity_poly.pdbx_seq_one_letter_code
_entity_poly.pdbx_strand_id
1 'polypeptide(L)'
;MVQSDSGVLAAWRRLWPSIRSSWKQYLAYVAVAFLLTAATGVIVSVVVGIVAVVLLIPILVAAAVVHVTVSLASPIGLAVLIALAVLFLVALLVVGTLSQVPVVTSLRYYALLVLGDIEESFDVLTDRRPSVADR
;
A
#
# COMPACT_ATOMS: atom_id res chain seq x y z
N MET A 1 -3.07 23.01 -2.71
CA MET A 1 -1.64 22.81 -3.03
C MET A 1 -1.44 22.49 -4.50
N VAL A 2 -1.88 21.35 -5.03
CA VAL A 2 -1.56 20.94 -6.42
C VAL A 2 -2.13 21.86 -7.51
N GLN A 3 -3.33 22.42 -7.33
CA GLN A 3 -4.00 23.24 -8.35
C GLN A 3 -3.97 24.74 -8.06
N SER A 4 -3.63 25.15 -6.83
CA SER A 4 -3.92 26.51 -6.34
C SER A 4 -2.84 27.11 -5.43
N ASP A 5 -1.66 26.48 -5.32
CA ASP A 5 -0.52 26.89 -4.46
C ASP A 5 -0.89 27.31 -3.03
N SER A 6 -2.03 26.81 -2.54
CA SER A 6 -2.58 27.20 -1.23
C SER A 6 -2.05 26.24 -0.18
N GLY A 7 -1.57 26.76 0.95
CA GLY A 7 -1.08 25.96 2.07
C GLY A 7 -2.10 24.94 2.61
N VAL A 8 -1.59 23.89 3.27
CA VAL A 8 -2.39 22.73 3.76
C VAL A 8 -3.63 23.16 4.55
N LEU A 9 -3.48 24.12 5.46
CA LEU A 9 -4.56 24.65 6.30
C LEU A 9 -5.64 25.40 5.51
N ALA A 10 -5.25 26.13 4.46
CA ALA A 10 -6.20 26.86 3.62
C ALA A 10 -7.01 25.89 2.73
N ALA A 11 -6.35 24.90 2.16
CA ALA A 11 -7.01 23.83 1.41
C ALA A 11 -7.99 23.03 2.29
N TRP A 12 -7.57 22.66 3.50
CA TRP A 12 -8.42 21.92 4.43
C TRP A 12 -9.67 22.70 4.84
N ARG A 13 -9.52 23.99 5.16
CA ARG A 13 -10.65 24.86 5.51
C ARG A 13 -11.66 25.02 4.35
N ARG A 14 -11.19 25.01 3.11
CA ARG A 14 -12.03 25.09 1.90
C ARG A 14 -12.76 23.77 1.59
N LEU A 15 -12.18 22.64 1.97
CA LEU A 15 -12.80 21.31 1.77
C LEU A 15 -13.91 21.02 2.80
N TRP A 16 -13.79 21.56 4.01
CA TRP A 16 -14.69 21.27 5.12
C TRP A 16 -16.20 21.53 4.85
N PRO A 17 -16.60 22.63 4.18
CA PRO A 17 -18.01 22.88 3.82
C PRO A 17 -18.56 21.83 2.85
N SER A 18 -17.76 21.42 1.85
CA SER A 18 -18.13 20.39 0.87
C SER A 18 -18.37 19.04 1.54
N ILE A 19 -17.48 18.63 2.46
CA ILE A 19 -17.66 17.41 3.26
C ILE A 19 -18.98 17.44 4.05
N ARG A 20 -19.31 18.60 4.66
CA ARG A 20 -20.54 18.74 5.44
C ARG A 20 -21.79 18.71 4.56
N SER A 21 -21.73 19.31 3.38
CA SER A 21 -22.83 19.34 2.39
C SER A 21 -23.10 17.95 1.82
N SER A 22 -22.05 17.23 1.43
CA SER A 22 -22.14 15.96 0.71
C SER A 22 -21.68 14.75 1.54
N TRP A 23 -21.97 14.74 2.84
CA TRP A 23 -21.44 13.76 3.80
C TRP A 23 -21.70 12.29 3.43
N LYS A 24 -22.84 11.98 2.77
CA LYS A 24 -23.18 10.61 2.35
C LYS A 24 -22.23 10.06 1.29
N GLN A 25 -21.79 10.90 0.35
CA GLN A 25 -20.86 10.50 -0.70
C GLN A 25 -19.46 10.25 -0.12
N TYR A 26 -18.99 11.12 0.78
CA TYR A 26 -17.74 10.89 1.50
C TYR A 26 -17.79 9.65 2.38
N LEU A 27 -18.90 9.40 3.08
CA LEU A 27 -19.06 8.22 3.91
C LEU A 27 -19.06 6.93 3.07
N ALA A 28 -19.76 6.93 1.93
CA ALA A 28 -19.75 5.81 0.99
C ALA A 28 -18.33 5.55 0.46
N TYR A 29 -17.59 6.60 0.08
CA TYR A 29 -16.20 6.49 -0.31
C TYR A 29 -15.34 5.86 0.81
N VAL A 30 -15.44 6.36 2.05
CA VAL A 30 -14.67 5.82 3.18
C VAL A 30 -15.02 4.35 3.44
N ALA A 31 -16.29 3.97 3.35
CA ALA A 31 -16.72 2.58 3.51
C ALA A 31 -16.13 1.67 2.42
N VAL A 32 -16.19 2.08 1.15
CA VAL A 32 -15.61 1.33 0.04
C VAL A 32 -14.09 1.24 0.18
N ALA A 33 -13.42 2.35 0.51
CA ALA A 33 -11.98 2.38 0.71
C ALA A 33 -11.55 1.47 1.87
N PHE A 34 -12.31 1.45 2.97
CA PHE A 34 -12.08 0.56 4.09
C PHE A 34 -12.22 -0.91 3.69
N LEU A 35 -13.31 -1.28 3.01
CA LEU A 35 -13.55 -2.65 2.56
C LEU A 35 -12.48 -3.13 1.58
N LEU A 36 -12.09 -2.29 0.61
CA LEU A 36 -11.02 -2.59 -0.33
C LEU A 36 -9.66 -2.76 0.37
N THR A 37 -9.35 -1.87 1.32
CA THR A 37 -8.10 -1.96 2.09
C THR A 37 -8.07 -3.24 2.94
N ALA A 38 -9.18 -3.59 3.58
CA ALA A 38 -9.30 -4.81 4.37
C ALA A 38 -9.16 -6.07 3.50
N ALA A 39 -9.91 -6.16 2.40
CA ALA A 39 -9.83 -7.28 1.46
C ALA A 39 -8.41 -7.44 0.88
N THR A 40 -7.78 -6.33 0.53
CA THR A 40 -6.38 -6.29 0.09
C THR A 40 -5.45 -6.78 1.17
N GLY A 41 -5.63 -6.35 2.42
CA GLY A 41 -4.83 -6.81 3.55
C GLY A 41 -4.84 -8.33 3.68
N VAL A 42 -6.00 -8.95 3.47
CA VAL A 42 -6.12 -10.42 3.44
C VAL A 42 -5.37 -11.04 2.26
N ILE A 43 -5.51 -10.50 1.05
CA ILE A 43 -4.80 -11.03 -0.12
C ILE A 43 -3.28 -10.90 0.06
N VAL A 44 -2.81 -9.74 0.52
CA VAL A 44 -1.40 -9.47 0.79
C VAL A 44 -0.87 -10.40 1.87
N SER A 45 -1.63 -10.68 2.93
CA SER A 45 -1.18 -11.60 3.98
C SER A 45 -1.03 -13.03 3.46
N VAL A 46 -1.91 -13.48 2.56
CA VAL A 46 -1.78 -14.79 1.90
C VAL A 46 -0.54 -14.82 1.00
N VAL A 47 -0.33 -13.81 0.15
CA VAL A 47 0.85 -13.74 -0.73
C VAL A 47 2.15 -13.72 0.07
N VAL A 48 2.24 -12.87 1.09
CA VAL A 48 3.40 -12.79 1.98
C VAL A 48 3.60 -14.10 2.73
N GLY A 49 2.52 -14.75 3.18
CA GLY A 49 2.58 -16.05 3.85
C GLY A 49 3.12 -17.15 2.95
N ILE A 50 2.67 -17.22 1.69
CA ILE A 50 3.19 -18.19 0.71
C ILE A 50 4.67 -17.94 0.46
N VAL A 51 5.07 -16.68 0.22
CA VAL A 51 6.48 -16.33 0.02
C VAL A 51 7.31 -16.68 1.26
N ALA A 52 6.80 -16.42 2.46
CA ALA A 52 7.45 -16.80 3.71
C ALA A 52 7.72 -18.30 3.80
N VAL A 53 6.71 -19.13 3.48
CA VAL A 53 6.88 -20.60 3.48
C VAL A 53 7.90 -21.04 2.43
N VAL A 54 7.85 -20.48 1.22
CA VAL A 54 8.80 -20.81 0.15
C VAL A 54 10.23 -20.42 0.52
N LEU A 55 10.44 -19.24 1.12
CA LEU A 55 11.75 -18.77 1.56
C LEU A 55 12.27 -19.49 2.80
N LEU A 56 11.38 -19.99 3.67
CA LEU A 56 11.79 -20.76 4.84
C LEU A 56 12.52 -22.05 4.45
N ILE A 57 12.12 -22.70 3.35
CA ILE A 57 12.76 -23.95 2.90
C ILE A 57 14.28 -23.77 2.67
N PRO A 58 14.76 -22.86 1.80
CA PRO A 58 16.19 -22.67 1.59
C PRO A 58 16.89 -22.10 2.83
N ILE A 59 16.23 -21.29 3.65
CA ILE A 59 16.81 -20.78 4.91
C ILE A 59 17.06 -21.91 5.90
N LEU A 60 16.12 -22.84 6.07
CA LEU A 60 16.27 -23.99 6.96
C LEU A 60 17.39 -24.91 6.48
N VAL A 61 17.49 -25.13 5.16
CA VAL A 61 18.60 -25.89 4.57
C VAL A 61 19.94 -25.20 4.86
N ALA A 62 20.04 -23.89 4.64
CA ALA A 62 21.25 -23.14 4.94
C ALA A 62 21.61 -23.19 6.43
N ALA A 63 20.63 -23.03 7.32
CA ALA A 63 20.82 -23.12 8.77
C ALA A 63 21.30 -24.51 9.21
N ALA A 64 20.77 -25.58 8.61
CA ALA A 64 21.21 -26.95 8.88
C ALA A 64 22.67 -27.17 8.46
N VAL A 65 23.05 -26.70 7.27
CA VAL A 65 24.44 -26.76 6.80
C VAL A 65 25.38 -26.01 7.75
N VAL A 66 25.01 -24.81 8.17
CA VAL A 66 25.78 -24.01 9.15
C VAL A 66 25.91 -24.74 10.48
N HIS A 67 24.83 -25.36 10.96
CA HIS A 67 24.83 -26.09 12.22
C HIS A 67 25.82 -27.26 12.20
N VAL A 68 25.84 -28.05 11.12
CA VAL A 68 26.74 -29.22 10.98
C VAL A 68 28.20 -28.80 10.76
N THR A 69 28.44 -27.66 10.10
CA THR A 69 29.80 -27.22 9.75
C THR A 69 30.51 -26.46 10.87
N VAL A 70 29.83 -25.49 11.50
CA VAL A 70 30.46 -24.57 12.46
C VAL A 70 29.67 -24.41 13.76
N SER A 71 28.56 -25.13 13.95
CA SER A 71 27.59 -24.95 15.04
C SER A 71 26.91 -23.58 15.06
N LEU A 72 25.61 -23.59 15.34
CA LEU A 72 24.82 -22.36 15.50
C LEU A 72 25.17 -21.58 16.78
N ALA A 73 25.87 -22.21 17.73
CA ALA A 73 26.33 -21.54 18.96
C ALA A 73 27.65 -20.79 18.76
N SER A 74 28.33 -20.97 17.62
CA SER A 74 29.55 -20.22 17.32
C SER A 74 29.21 -18.77 16.92
N PRO A 75 30.14 -17.81 17.11
CA PRO A 75 29.95 -16.43 16.64
C PRO A 75 29.65 -16.35 15.14
N ILE A 76 30.30 -17.22 14.34
CA ILE A 76 30.10 -17.30 12.90
C ILE A 76 28.69 -17.84 12.58
N GLY A 77 28.26 -18.91 13.26
CA GLY A 77 26.92 -19.47 13.09
C GLY A 77 25.81 -18.48 13.43
N LEU A 78 25.96 -17.74 14.53
CA LEU A 78 25.04 -16.67 14.91
C LEU A 78 25.00 -15.54 13.89
N ALA A 79 26.15 -15.08 13.39
CA ALA A 79 26.22 -14.03 12.38
C ALA A 79 25.46 -14.42 11.10
N VAL A 80 25.64 -15.66 10.63
CA VAL A 80 24.91 -16.17 9.45
C VAL A 80 23.41 -16.27 9.72
N LEU A 81 23.00 -16.76 10.89
CA LEU A 81 21.59 -16.88 11.25
C LEU A 81 20.90 -15.50 11.28
N ILE A 82 21.55 -14.50 11.88
CA ILE A 82 21.05 -13.13 11.91
C ILE A 82 20.94 -12.57 10.48
N ALA A 83 21.96 -12.78 9.64
CA ALA A 83 21.93 -12.32 8.26
C ALA A 83 20.77 -12.95 7.46
N LEU A 84 20.52 -14.25 7.61
CA LEU A 84 19.40 -14.94 6.99
C LEU A 84 18.04 -14.42 7.51
N ALA A 85 17.92 -14.18 8.82
CA ALA A 85 16.71 -13.62 9.42
C ALA A 85 16.42 -12.20 8.90
N VAL A 86 17.44 -11.35 8.81
CA VAL A 86 17.30 -9.99 8.25
C VAL A 86 16.90 -10.06 6.78
N LEU A 87 17.57 -10.89 5.97
CA LEU A 87 17.24 -11.07 4.56
C LEU A 87 15.79 -11.53 4.37
N PHE A 88 15.33 -12.47 5.19
CA PHE A 88 13.96 -12.96 5.20
C PHE A 88 12.97 -11.84 5.49
N LEU A 89 13.18 -11.07 6.57
CA LEU A 89 12.30 -9.96 6.93
C LEU A 89 12.25 -8.89 5.85
N VAL A 90 13.39 -8.54 5.26
CA VAL A 90 13.47 -7.59 4.15
C VAL A 90 12.69 -8.10 2.94
N ALA A 91 12.83 -9.38 2.59
CA ALA A 91 12.08 -9.98 1.48
C ALA A 91 10.56 -9.92 1.71
N LEU A 92 10.09 -10.27 2.91
CA LEU A 92 8.66 -10.18 3.25
C LEU A 92 8.15 -8.74 3.22
N LEU A 93 8.94 -7.79 3.71
CA LEU A 93 8.59 -6.38 3.69
C LEU A 93 8.49 -5.86 2.26
N VAL A 94 9.44 -6.20 1.39
CA VAL A 94 9.43 -5.83 -0.03
C VAL A 94 8.19 -6.41 -0.72
N VAL A 95 7.91 -7.70 -0.56
CA VAL A 95 6.74 -8.33 -1.18
C VAL A 95 5.43 -7.72 -0.65
N GLY A 96 5.33 -7.50 0.67
CA GLY A 96 4.14 -6.90 1.28
C GLY A 96 3.89 -5.47 0.79
N THR A 97 4.93 -4.65 0.77
CA THR A 97 4.82 -3.25 0.31
C THR A 97 4.50 -3.16 -1.19
N LEU A 98 5.18 -3.94 -2.04
CA LEU A 98 4.92 -3.98 -3.48
C LEU A 98 3.48 -4.44 -3.78
N SER A 99 2.97 -5.40 -3.01
CA SER A 99 1.59 -5.90 -3.17
C SER A 99 0.54 -4.84 -2.80
N GLN A 100 0.87 -3.87 -1.95
CA GLN A 100 -0.04 -2.78 -1.57
C GLN A 100 -0.08 -1.60 -2.55
N VAL A 101 0.98 -1.42 -3.36
CA VAL A 101 1.08 -0.33 -4.36
C VAL A 101 -0.16 -0.20 -5.26
N PRO A 102 -0.67 -1.26 -5.92
CA PRO A 102 -1.81 -1.11 -6.84
C PRO A 102 -3.08 -0.63 -6.15
N VAL A 103 -3.30 -1.04 -4.90
CA VAL A 103 -4.51 -0.72 -4.14
C VAL A 103 -4.46 0.71 -3.63
N VAL A 104 -3.33 1.15 -3.08
CA VAL A 104 -3.15 2.54 -2.66
C VAL A 104 -3.29 3.48 -3.86
N THR A 105 -2.74 3.10 -5.01
CA THR A 105 -2.86 3.90 -6.24
C THR A 105 -4.30 3.98 -6.73
N SER A 106 -5.02 2.85 -6.74
CA SER A 106 -6.43 2.80 -7.16
C SER A 106 -7.33 3.64 -6.26
N LEU A 107 -7.17 3.54 -4.93
CA LEU A 107 -7.96 4.33 -3.98
C LEU A 107 -7.68 5.82 -4.13
N ARG A 108 -6.42 6.23 -4.36
CA ARG A 108 -6.07 7.63 -4.62
C ARG A 108 -6.74 8.15 -5.89
N TYR A 109 -6.71 7.37 -6.97
CA TYR A 109 -7.33 7.76 -8.22
C TYR A 109 -8.86 7.87 -8.08
N TYR A 110 -9.48 6.89 -7.43
CA TYR A 110 -10.90 6.90 -7.12
C TYR A 110 -11.30 8.09 -6.25
N ALA A 111 -10.47 8.46 -5.27
CA ALA A 111 -10.70 9.65 -4.44
C ALA A 111 -10.74 10.94 -5.25
N LEU A 112 -9.82 11.09 -6.22
CA LEU A 112 -9.76 12.27 -7.08
C LEU A 112 -10.97 12.35 -8.01
N LEU A 113 -11.42 11.22 -8.56
CA LEU A 113 -12.63 11.16 -9.37
C LEU A 113 -13.87 11.54 -8.56
N VAL A 114 -14.04 10.95 -7.37
CA VAL A 114 -15.16 11.27 -6.46
C VAL A 114 -15.14 12.74 -6.07
N LEU A 115 -13.95 13.30 -5.82
CA LEU A 115 -13.83 14.70 -5.43
C LEU A 115 -14.20 15.65 -6.58
N GLY A 116 -13.76 15.36 -7.81
CA GLY A 116 -14.15 16.14 -9.00
C GLY A 116 -15.64 16.03 -9.33
N ASP A 117 -16.25 14.86 -9.12
CA ASP A 117 -17.70 14.67 -9.32
C ASP A 117 -18.57 15.41 -8.27
N ILE A 118 -18.03 15.67 -7.07
CA ILE A 118 -18.73 16.44 -6.02
C ILE A 118 -18.63 17.95 -6.29
N GLU A 119 -17.46 18.42 -6.72
CA GLU A 119 -17.18 19.83 -6.94
C GLU A 119 -16.18 20.01 -8.08
N GLU A 120 -16.64 20.58 -9.20
CA GLU A 120 -15.84 20.78 -10.42
C GLU A 120 -14.56 21.56 -10.16
N SER A 121 -14.56 22.47 -9.17
CA SER A 121 -13.36 23.25 -8.81
C SER A 121 -12.23 22.41 -8.20
N PHE A 122 -12.48 21.13 -7.88
CA PHE A 122 -11.50 20.17 -7.42
C PHE A 122 -11.24 19.04 -8.44
N ASP A 123 -11.80 19.12 -9.65
CA ASP A 123 -11.44 18.18 -10.71
C ASP A 123 -10.04 18.49 -11.24
N VAL A 124 -9.08 17.66 -10.81
CA VAL A 124 -7.67 17.72 -11.24
C VAL A 124 -7.44 16.79 -12.44
N LEU A 125 -8.43 15.97 -12.80
CA LEU A 125 -8.33 14.98 -13.88
C LEU A 125 -9.06 15.42 -15.15
N THR A 126 -9.60 16.64 -15.20
CA THR A 126 -10.33 17.20 -16.35
C THR A 126 -9.58 17.03 -17.67
N ASP A 127 -8.28 17.35 -17.71
CA ASP A 127 -7.44 17.24 -18.92
C ASP A 127 -7.10 15.79 -19.34
N ARG A 128 -7.38 14.80 -18.47
CA ARG A 128 -7.14 13.36 -18.72
C ARG A 128 -8.42 12.58 -19.03
N ARG A 129 -9.61 13.19 -18.92
CA ARG A 129 -10.86 12.55 -19.36
C ARG A 129 -10.89 12.57 -20.90
N PRO A 130 -11.07 11.43 -21.59
CA PRO A 130 -11.24 11.44 -23.04
C PRO A 130 -12.45 12.30 -23.39
N SER A 131 -12.26 13.26 -24.30
CA SER A 131 -13.33 14.12 -24.77
C SER A 131 -14.46 13.25 -25.31
N VAL A 132 -15.66 13.40 -24.74
CA VAL A 132 -16.90 12.74 -25.20
C VAL A 132 -17.26 13.12 -26.65
N ALA A 133 -16.49 14.02 -27.28
CA ALA A 133 -16.65 14.48 -28.65
C ALA A 133 -16.29 13.46 -29.76
N ASP A 134 -15.69 12.30 -29.44
CA ASP A 134 -15.31 11.27 -30.43
C ASP A 134 -16.16 9.97 -30.33
N ARG A 135 -17.44 10.08 -30.00
CA ARG A 135 -18.42 8.97 -30.21
C ARG A 135 -19.57 9.38 -31.10
#